data_AF-U9UIK2-F1
#
_entry.id   AF-U9UIK2-F1
#
_cell.length_a   1.000
_cell.length_b   1.000
_cell.length_c   1.000
_cell.angle_alpha   90.00
_cell.angle_beta   90.00
_cell.angle_gamma   90.00
#
_symmetry.space_group_name_H-M   'P 1'
#
loop_
_entity.id
_entity.type
_entity.pdbx_description
1 polymer ?
#
loop_
_entity_poly.entity_id
_entity_poly.type
_entity_poly.pdbx_seq_one_letter_code
_entity_poly.pdbx_strand_id
1 'polypeptide(L)'
;CPSCIETNDYFNLFSKKINQIEEIVDKLRKNSNLPSKKADQFSIFNAKFTLNNVPCELEYNLSKFSLEDLQKLVIVTTPNCNNKYPSSNTSNESDSSEYSNNESP
;
A
#
# COMPACT_ATOMS: atom_id res chain seq x y z
N CYS A 1 4.00 -7.45 -55.91
CA CYS A 1 3.08 -7.75 -54.81
C CYS A 1 2.06 -6.63 -54.67
N PRO A 2 0.78 -6.85 -55.02
CA PRO A 2 -0.31 -5.91 -54.74
C PRO A 2 -0.71 -5.88 -53.24
N SER A 3 -0.16 -6.80 -52.44
CA SER A 3 -0.43 -6.99 -51.02
C SER A 3 0.36 -6.10 -50.06
N CYS A 4 1.20 -5.18 -50.56
CA CYS A 4 1.96 -4.25 -49.71
C CYS A 4 1.20 -2.95 -49.37
N ILE A 5 -0.06 -2.82 -49.76
CA ILE A 5 -0.87 -1.61 -49.57
C ILE A 5 -1.40 -1.49 -48.12
N GLU A 6 -1.53 -2.60 -47.40
CA GLU A 6 -2.08 -2.62 -46.04
C GLU A 6 -1.13 -2.08 -44.96
N THR A 7 0.17 -1.99 -45.26
CA THR A 7 1.16 -1.57 -44.27
C THR A 7 1.01 -0.09 -43.91
N ASN A 8 0.68 0.76 -44.88
CA ASN A 8 0.52 2.20 -44.67
C ASN A 8 -0.69 2.53 -43.79
N ASP A 9 -1.82 1.84 -44.00
CA ASP A 9 -3.02 2.03 -43.20
C ASP A 9 -2.81 1.60 -41.74
N TYR A 10 -2.04 0.53 -41.53
CA TYR A 10 -1.65 0.08 -40.19
C TYR A 10 -0.70 1.09 -39.50
N PHE A 11 0.30 1.60 -40.21
CA PHE A 11 1.21 2.65 -39.69
C PHE A 11 0.44 3.92 -39.31
N ASN A 12 -0.54 4.30 -40.12
CA ASN A 12 -1.36 5.48 -39.88
C ASN A 12 -2.29 5.29 -38.67
N LEU A 13 -2.87 4.09 -38.52
CA LEU A 13 -3.66 3.71 -37.34
C LEU A 13 -2.81 3.67 -36.07
N PHE A 14 -1.61 3.11 -36.16
CA PHE A 14 -0.66 3.02 -35.05
C PHE A 14 -0.19 4.41 -34.59
N SER A 15 0.14 5.29 -35.54
CA SER A 15 0.54 6.67 -35.26
C SER A 15 -0.57 7.46 -34.56
N LYS A 16 -1.82 7.31 -35.00
CA LYS A 16 -2.98 7.94 -34.34
C LYS A 16 -3.15 7.47 -32.89
N LYS A 17 -2.95 6.18 -32.62
CA LYS A 17 -3.02 5.63 -31.26
C LYS A 17 -1.88 6.14 -30.37
N ILE A 18 -0.66 6.22 -30.90
CA ILE A 18 0.49 6.78 -30.18
C ILE A 18 0.23 8.25 -29.82
N ASN A 19 -0.22 9.07 -30.77
CA ASN A 19 -0.50 10.48 -30.52
C ASN A 19 -1.58 10.66 -29.44
N GLN A 20 -2.59 9.79 -29.40
CA GLN A 20 -3.62 9.82 -28.37
C GLN A 20 -3.06 9.45 -26.98
N ILE A 21 -2.17 8.46 -26.90
CA ILE A 21 -1.49 8.08 -25.66
C ILE A 21 -0.61 9.23 -25.16
N GLU A 22 0.17 9.83 -26.06
CA GLU A 22 1.05 10.96 -25.73
C GLU A 22 0.25 12.16 -25.22
N GLU A 23 -0.90 12.48 -25.85
CA GLU A 23 -1.79 13.55 -25.40
C GLU A 23 -2.37 13.27 -24.00
N ILE A 24 -2.76 12.02 -23.72
CA ILE A 24 -3.24 11.62 -22.38
C ILE A 24 -2.12 11.74 -21.35
N VAL A 25 -0.91 11.27 -21.67
CA VAL A 25 0.27 11.38 -20.78
C VAL A 25 0.62 12.84 -20.52
N ASP A 26 0.57 13.69 -21.55
CA ASP A 26 0.83 15.12 -21.40
C ASP A 26 -0.24 15.83 -20.59
N LYS A 27 -1.52 15.50 -20.79
CA LYS A 27 -2.62 16.01 -19.95
C LYS A 27 -2.45 15.54 -18.52
N LEU A 28 -2.08 14.30 -18.28
CA LEU A 28 -1.82 13.79 -16.92
C LEU A 28 -0.63 14.50 -16.29
N ARG A 29 0.48 14.70 -17.01
CA ARG A 29 1.65 15.42 -16.50
C ARG A 29 1.35 16.88 -16.18
N LYS A 30 0.56 17.55 -17.02
CA LYS A 30 0.15 18.97 -16.85
C LYS A 30 -0.94 19.15 -15.78
N ASN A 31 -1.90 18.24 -15.72
CA ASN A 31 -3.05 18.30 -14.80
C ASN A 31 -2.76 17.64 -13.46
N SER A 32 -1.79 16.73 -13.39
CA SER A 32 -1.21 16.37 -12.12
C SER A 32 -0.42 17.60 -11.69
N ASN A 33 -1.06 18.40 -10.85
CA ASN A 33 -0.39 18.99 -9.69
C ASN A 33 0.09 17.85 -8.77
N LEU A 34 0.62 16.73 -9.33
CA LEU A 34 1.46 15.82 -8.59
C LEU A 34 2.59 16.74 -8.24
N PRO A 35 2.58 17.24 -7.01
CA PRO A 35 3.67 18.07 -6.64
C PRO A 35 4.84 17.09 -6.79
N SER A 36 5.96 17.53 -7.31
CA SER A 36 7.21 16.94 -6.87
C SER A 36 7.38 17.24 -5.36
N LYS A 37 6.34 16.98 -4.54
CA LYS A 37 6.29 16.95 -3.09
C LYS A 37 7.09 15.70 -2.81
N LYS A 38 8.40 15.91 -2.95
CA LYS A 38 9.42 15.58 -1.99
C LYS A 38 9.00 14.33 -1.26
N ALA A 39 9.49 13.18 -1.72
CA ALA A 39 9.55 11.99 -0.88
C ALA A 39 10.05 12.36 0.54
N ASP A 40 10.89 13.40 0.65
CA ASP A 40 11.33 14.07 1.88
C ASP A 40 10.20 14.41 2.88
N GLN A 41 8.97 14.70 2.43
CA GLN A 41 7.87 15.06 3.32
C GLN A 41 7.21 13.85 3.99
N PHE A 42 7.33 12.66 3.39
CA PHE A 42 6.83 11.39 3.96
C PHE A 42 7.87 10.67 4.83
N SER A 43 9.13 11.11 4.79
CA SER A 43 10.20 10.52 5.59
C SER A 43 10.30 11.08 7.01
N ILE A 44 9.66 12.21 7.33
CA ILE A 44 9.74 12.78 8.68
C ILE A 44 8.66 12.15 9.56
N PHE A 45 9.09 11.38 10.56
CA PHE A 45 8.26 10.82 11.61
C PHE A 45 8.21 11.77 12.80
N ASN A 46 7.00 12.19 13.17
CA ASN A 46 6.74 13.07 14.30
C ASN A 46 5.87 12.35 15.33
N ALA A 47 6.35 12.26 16.56
CA ALA A 47 5.62 11.68 17.67
C ALA A 47 5.60 12.63 18.86
N LYS A 48 4.42 12.75 19.50
CA LYS A 48 4.26 13.44 20.78
C LYS A 48 3.87 12.41 21.82
N PHE A 49 4.59 12.39 22.94
CA PHE A 49 4.33 11.48 24.03
C PHE A 49 4.62 12.16 25.36
N THR A 50 4.24 11.53 26.47
CA THR A 50 4.51 12.05 27.81
C THR A 50 5.38 11.06 28.55
N LEU A 51 6.50 11.51 29.10
CA LEU A 51 7.39 10.70 29.93
C LEU A 51 7.49 11.35 31.30
N ASN A 52 7.12 10.62 32.36
CA ASN A 52 7.11 11.14 33.74
C ASN A 52 6.36 12.48 33.87
N ASN A 53 5.18 12.57 33.25
CA ASN A 53 4.34 13.78 33.23
C ASN A 53 4.96 14.99 32.50
N VAL A 54 6.06 14.80 31.78
CA VAL A 54 6.67 15.82 30.93
C VAL A 54 6.28 15.54 29.47
N PRO A 55 5.67 16.50 28.76
CA PRO A 55 5.40 16.36 27.33
C PRO A 55 6.71 16.38 26.55
N CYS A 56 6.87 15.43 25.64
CA CYS A 56 8.03 15.27 24.78
C CYS A 56 7.59 15.22 23.32
N GLU A 57 8.42 15.77 22.44
CA GLU A 57 8.23 15.72 20.99
C GLU A 57 9.47 15.10 20.36
N LEU A 58 9.27 14.16 19.44
CA LEU A 58 10.31 13.49 18.68
C LEU A 58 10.06 13.74 17.20
N GLU A 59 11.04 14.36 16.53
CA GLU A 59 11.11 14.47 15.08
C GLU A 59 12.28 13.60 14.60
N TYR A 60 12.01 12.66 13.69
CA TYR A 60 13.02 11.74 13.19
C TYR A 60 12.88 11.52 11.68
N ASN A 61 14.00 11.52 10.95
CA ASN A 61 14.00 11.30 9.51
C ASN A 61 14.23 9.81 9.16
N LEU A 62 13.18 9.17 8.66
CA LEU A 62 13.12 7.78 8.20
C LEU A 62 13.73 7.55 6.81
N SER A 63 14.25 8.58 6.12
CA SER A 63 14.82 8.41 4.77
C SER A 63 16.05 7.49 4.73
N LYS A 64 16.66 7.24 5.89
CA LYS A 64 17.81 6.35 6.07
C LYS A 64 17.43 4.95 6.55
N PHE A 65 16.14 4.68 6.78
CA PHE A 65 15.70 3.36 7.20
C PHE A 65 15.80 2.38 6.03
N SER A 66 16.26 1.17 6.32
CA SER A 66 16.11 0.05 5.40
C SER A 66 14.64 -0.35 5.29
N LEU A 67 14.28 -1.11 4.25
CA LEU A 67 12.92 -1.63 4.10
C LEU A 67 12.54 -2.52 5.29
N GLU A 68 13.49 -3.29 5.80
CA GLU A 68 13.33 -4.17 6.96
C GLU A 68 13.02 -3.38 8.23
N ASP A 69 13.71 -2.24 8.43
CA ASP A 69 13.47 -1.38 9.59
C ASP A 69 12.08 -0.73 9.52
N LEU A 70 11.64 -0.33 8.32
CA LEU A 70 10.29 0.21 8.10
C LEU A 70 9.21 -0.83 8.39
N GLN A 71 9.41 -2.08 7.97
CA GLN A 71 8.46 -3.16 8.25
C GLN A 71 8.33 -3.44 9.75
N LYS A 72 9.46 -3.50 10.47
CA LYS A 72 9.46 -3.65 11.93
C LYS A 72 8.75 -2.48 12.61
N LEU A 73 9.00 -1.26 12.15
CA LEU A 73 8.34 -0.07 12.67
C LEU A 73 6.82 -0.19 12.52
N VAL A 74 6.33 -0.56 11.34
CA VAL A 74 4.89 -0.79 11.09
C VAL A 74 4.32 -1.84 12.03
N ILE A 75 5.00 -2.96 12.24
CA ILE A 75 4.54 -4.03 13.14
C ILE A 75 4.41 -3.52 14.58
N VAL A 76 5.36 -2.70 15.04
CA VAL A 76 5.35 -2.15 16.42
C VAL A 76 4.30 -1.06 16.60
N THR A 77 4.13 -0.17 15.61
CA THR A 77 3.22 0.98 15.72
C THR A 77 1.78 0.63 15.40
N THR A 78 1.54 -0.44 14.65
CA THR A 78 0.18 -0.88 14.34
C THR A 78 -0.40 -1.51 15.60
N PRO A 79 -1.42 -0.90 16.23
CA PRO A 79 -2.09 -1.56 17.34
C PRO A 79 -2.62 -2.90 16.81
N ASN A 80 -2.32 -3.99 17.51
CA ASN A 80 -2.87 -5.29 17.17
C ASN A 80 -4.39 -5.24 17.40
N CYS A 81 -5.14 -4.86 16.37
CA CYS A 81 -6.59 -4.91 16.36
C CYS A 81 -6.99 -6.38 16.27
N ASN A 82 -6.86 -7.11 17.38
CA ASN A 82 -7.68 -8.29 17.62
C ASN A 82 -9.11 -7.78 17.74
N ASN A 83 -9.77 -7.54 16.61
CA ASN A 83 -11.19 -7.27 16.60
C ASN A 83 -11.89 -8.52 17.14
N LYS A 84 -12.13 -8.52 18.44
CA LYS A 84 -13.07 -9.42 19.09
C LYS A 84 -14.45 -8.86 18.80
N TYR A 85 -14.87 -8.95 17.54
CA TYR A 85 -16.30 -8.83 17.24
C TYR A 85 -16.97 -9.94 18.06
N PRO A 86 -17.96 -9.64 18.93
CA PRO A 86 -18.81 -10.71 19.43
C PRO A 86 -19.63 -11.18 18.24
N SER A 87 -19.13 -12.22 17.56
CA SER A 87 -19.92 -12.92 16.55
C SER A 87 -21.09 -13.54 17.29
N SER A 88 -22.24 -12.87 17.27
CA SER A 88 -23.52 -13.45 17.67
C SER A 88 -23.94 -14.44 16.60
N ASN A 89 -23.30 -15.61 16.59
CA ASN A 89 -23.79 -16.78 15.87
C ASN A 89 -24.35 -17.74 16.91
N THR A 90 -25.63 -17.57 17.23
CA THR A 90 -26.46 -18.67 17.71
C THR A 90 -26.71 -19.61 16.53
N SER A 91 -25.99 -20.71 16.48
CA SER A 91 -26.37 -21.87 15.68
C SER A 91 -26.23 -23.11 16.58
N ASN A 92 -27.40 -23.69 16.86
CA ASN A 92 -27.59 -24.96 17.51
C ASN A 92 -27.06 -26.12 16.65
N GLU A 93 -26.89 -27.29 17.30
CA GLU A 93 -26.61 -28.63 16.75
C GLU A 93 -25.22 -28.87 16.13
N SER A 94 -24.53 -29.99 16.33
CA SER A 94 -24.61 -31.14 17.24
C SER A 94 -23.32 -31.97 17.04
N ASP A 95 -22.88 -32.69 18.09
CA ASP A 95 -22.02 -33.90 18.14
C ASP A 95 -21.01 -34.18 17.01
N SER A 96 -19.69 -34.27 17.25
CA SER A 96 -18.89 -35.38 17.83
C SER A 96 -17.64 -35.46 16.92
N SER A 97 -16.40 -35.78 17.31
CA SER A 97 -15.87 -36.74 18.27
C SER A 97 -14.43 -36.37 18.69
N GLU A 98 -13.98 -37.00 19.77
CA GLU A 98 -12.65 -36.98 20.38
C GLU A 98 -11.47 -37.14 19.41
N TYR A 99 -10.32 -36.56 19.76
CA TYR A 99 -9.14 -37.33 20.19
C TYR A 99 -8.18 -36.42 20.98
N SER A 100 -8.04 -36.74 22.28
CA SER A 100 -6.98 -36.26 23.17
C SER A 100 -5.61 -36.75 22.72
N ASN A 101 -4.56 -35.98 22.99
CA ASN A 101 -3.35 -36.52 23.61
C ASN A 101 -2.62 -35.41 24.39
N ASN A 102 -2.49 -35.69 25.69
CA ASN A 102 -1.76 -34.93 26.69
C ASN A 102 -0.25 -35.19 26.54
N GLU A 103 0.59 -34.24 26.94
CA GLU A 103 1.62 -34.47 27.96
C GLU A 103 2.42 -33.19 28.25
N SER A 104 2.29 -32.71 29.50
CA SER A 104 3.36 -32.08 30.27
C SER A 104 3.50 -32.94 31.54
N PRO A 105 4.66 -32.94 32.18
CA PRO A 105 5.09 -31.81 33.02
C PRO A 105 6.36 -31.12 32.56
#